data_AF-K3X5G2-F1
#
_entry.id   AF-K3X5G2-F1
#
_cell.length_a   1.000
_cell.length_b   1.000
_cell.length_c   1.000
_cell.angle_alpha   90.00
_cell.angle_beta   90.00
_cell.angle_gamma   90.00
#
_symmetry.space_group_name_H-M   'P 1'
#
loop_
_entity.id
_entity.type
_entity.pdbx_description
1 polymer ?
#
loop_
_entity_poly.entity_id
_entity_poly.type
_entity_poly.pdbx_seq_one_letter_code
_entity_poly.pdbx_strand_id
1 'polypeptide(L)'
;MATVVLEVVVDFVVPGLGTTIVAALEMLGSLCYEMKENEVMCRRVQERLQFVWDELQKIQDEGMLRHNQVLPKYGEAISNFLNFLKKHSRKKLLSRLASSRKVAEEIQEFHNEIDFLFKLLNLVHIEEMSAWRQQWEHDQKMQ
;
A
#
# COMPACT_ATOMS: atom_id res chain seq x y z
N MET A 1 11.98 26.06 -1.32
CA MET A 1 10.90 26.25 -2.31
C MET A 1 9.84 25.20 -1.99
N ALA A 2 8.58 25.60 -1.81
CA ALA A 2 7.51 24.62 -1.61
C ALA A 2 7.29 23.88 -2.94
N THR A 3 7.41 22.55 -2.93
CA THR A 3 7.08 21.73 -4.09
C THR A 3 5.57 21.83 -4.31
N VAL A 4 5.16 22.33 -5.47
CA VAL A 4 3.73 22.35 -5.84
C VAL A 4 3.36 20.93 -6.24
N VAL A 5 2.42 20.33 -5.52
CA VAL A 5 1.85 19.02 -5.90
C VAL A 5 0.80 19.26 -6.97
N LEU A 6 0.81 18.44 -8.02
CA LEU A 6 -0.13 18.55 -9.13
C LEU A 6 -1.58 18.30 -8.67
N GLU A 7 -2.53 19.13 -9.14
CA GLU A 7 -3.96 19.01 -8.81
C GLU A 7 -4.52 17.62 -9.12
N VAL A 8 -4.08 16.99 -10.22
CA VAL A 8 -4.52 15.63 -10.61
C VAL A 8 -4.20 14.58 -9.53
N VAL A 9 -3.17 14.80 -8.70
CA VAL A 9 -2.78 13.91 -7.60
C VAL A 9 -3.60 14.22 -6.34
N VAL A 10 -3.80 15.51 -6.05
CA VAL A 10 -4.53 15.98 -4.86
C VAL A 10 -6.02 15.65 -4.97
N ASP A 11 -6.62 15.89 -6.13
CA ASP A 11 -8.05 15.71 -6.39
C ASP A 11 -8.41 14.26 -6.72
N PHE A 12 -7.43 13.35 -6.78
CA PHE A 12 -7.70 11.95 -7.06
C PHE A 12 -8.51 11.32 -5.92
N VAL A 13 -9.71 10.85 -6.27
CA VAL A 13 -10.60 10.13 -5.37
C VAL A 13 -10.36 8.64 -5.51
N VAL A 14 -10.07 7.97 -4.40
CA VAL A 14 -9.83 6.53 -4.38
C VAL A 14 -11.11 5.79 -4.77
N PRO A 15 -11.08 4.96 -5.85
CA PRO A 15 -12.24 4.22 -6.32
C PRO A 15 -12.84 3.32 -5.24
N GLY A 16 -14.17 3.37 -5.11
CA GLY A 16 -14.93 2.60 -4.12
C GLY A 16 -14.88 3.14 -2.69
N LEU A 17 -14.01 4.10 -2.38
CA LEU A 17 -13.92 4.72 -1.05
C LEU A 17 -14.52 6.12 -0.98
N GLY A 18 -14.55 6.86 -2.10
CA GLY A 18 -15.12 8.21 -2.15
C GLY A 18 -14.33 9.25 -1.34
N THR A 19 -13.05 8.99 -1.05
CA THR A 19 -12.16 9.84 -0.27
C THR A 19 -10.84 10.07 -1.00
N THR A 20 -10.07 11.07 -0.57
CA THR A 20 -8.73 11.36 -1.11
C THR A 20 -7.72 10.28 -0.72
N ILE A 21 -6.59 10.22 -1.44
CA ILE A 21 -5.49 9.29 -1.13
C ILE A 21 -5.00 9.49 0.31
N VAL A 22 -4.76 10.74 0.74
CA VAL A 22 -4.24 11.05 2.08
C VAL A 22 -5.15 10.49 3.17
N ALA A 23 -6.44 10.77 3.10
CA ALA A 23 -7.41 10.27 4.08
C ALA A 23 -7.50 8.74 4.05
N ALA A 24 -7.34 8.10 2.88
CA ALA A 24 -7.30 6.65 2.79
C ALA A 24 -6.04 6.05 3.46
N LEU A 25 -4.87 6.66 3.30
CA LEU A 25 -3.63 6.23 3.95
C LEU A 25 -3.71 6.35 5.48
N GLU A 26 -4.34 7.40 6.01
CA GLU A 26 -4.59 7.56 7.45
C GLU A 26 -5.50 6.44 8.00
N MET A 27 -6.56 6.08 7.27
CA MET A 27 -7.44 4.96 7.63
C MET A 27 -6.69 3.63 7.61
N LEU A 28 -5.83 3.40 6.61
CA LEU A 28 -4.99 2.20 6.52
C LEU A 28 -4.08 2.09 7.74
N GLY A 29 -3.38 3.17 8.09
CA GLY A 29 -2.50 3.20 9.27
C GLY A 29 -3.25 2.81 10.54
N SER A 30 -4.42 3.39 10.76
CA SER A 30 -5.27 3.10 11.93
C SER A 30 -5.68 1.62 11.99
N LEU A 31 -6.13 1.05 10.87
CA LEU A 31 -6.57 -0.34 10.82
C LEU A 31 -5.42 -1.35 10.88
N CYS A 32 -4.23 -0.99 10.40
CA CYS A 32 -3.03 -1.81 10.59
C CYS A 32 -2.75 -2.03 12.07
N TYR A 33 -2.81 -0.99 12.91
CA TYR A 33 -2.62 -1.11 14.37
C TYR A 33 -3.74 -1.89 15.09
N GLU A 34 -4.90 -2.05 14.47
CA GLU A 34 -5.98 -2.89 15.03
C GLU A 34 -5.75 -4.39 14.79
N MET A 35 -4.86 -4.77 13.86
CA MET A 35 -4.57 -6.16 13.52
C MET A 35 -4.03 -6.94 14.70
N LYS A 36 -4.66 -8.07 15.04
CA LYS A 36 -4.20 -8.96 16.12
C LYS A 36 -3.12 -9.95 15.71
N GLU A 37 -3.05 -10.24 14.41
CA GLU A 37 -2.03 -11.06 13.77
C GLU A 37 -1.57 -10.32 12.53
N ASN A 38 -0.32 -10.51 12.12
CA ASN A 38 0.22 -9.87 10.93
C ASN A 38 0.28 -8.33 10.97
N GLU A 39 0.19 -7.71 12.15
CA GLU A 39 0.27 -6.25 12.31
C GLU A 39 1.52 -5.69 11.63
N VAL A 40 2.70 -6.21 11.96
CA VAL A 40 3.99 -5.75 11.41
C VAL A 40 3.99 -5.87 9.88
N MET A 41 3.58 -7.01 9.33
CA MET A 41 3.52 -7.23 7.89
C MET A 41 2.54 -6.26 7.20
N CYS A 42 1.37 -6.02 7.80
CA CYS A 42 0.40 -5.06 7.28
C CYS A 42 0.94 -3.62 7.32
N ARG A 43 1.68 -3.27 8.37
CA ARG A 43 2.35 -1.98 8.47
C ARG A 43 3.42 -1.80 7.40
N ARG A 44 4.19 -2.84 7.06
CA ARG A 44 5.14 -2.80 5.94
C ARG A 44 4.47 -2.46 4.60
N VAL A 45 3.28 -3.01 4.34
CA VAL A 45 2.49 -2.65 3.16
C VAL A 45 2.06 -1.19 3.22
N GLN A 46 1.57 -0.72 4.37
CA GLN A 46 1.17 0.68 4.54
C GLN A 46 2.34 1.65 4.36
N GLU A 47 3.52 1.35 4.90
CA GLU A 47 4.74 2.14 4.74
C GLU A 47 5.13 2.26 3.25
N ARG A 48 5.00 1.17 2.49
CA ARG A 48 5.25 1.18 1.04
C ARG A 48 4.21 1.94 0.24
N LEU A 49 2.93 1.86 0.62
CA LEU A 49 1.89 2.69 0.02
C LEU A 49 2.13 4.18 0.32
N GLN A 50 2.60 4.52 1.53
CA GLN A 50 2.99 5.88 1.88
C GLN A 50 4.18 6.35 1.02
N PHE A 51 5.18 5.48 0.80
CA PHE A 51 6.31 5.80 -0.07
C PHE A 51 5.85 6.12 -1.50
N VAL A 52 4.91 5.36 -2.07
CA VAL A 52 4.32 5.68 -3.39
C VAL A 52 3.71 7.08 -3.40
N TRP A 53 2.99 7.46 -2.34
CA TRP A 53 2.42 8.81 -2.22
C TRP A 53 3.51 9.88 -2.21
N ASP A 54 4.55 9.70 -1.39
CA ASP A 54 5.65 10.66 -1.28
C ASP A 54 6.38 10.84 -2.63
N GLU A 55 6.50 9.79 -3.44
CA GLU A 55 7.06 9.86 -4.79
C GLU A 55 6.13 10.53 -5.79
N LEU A 56 4.82 10.27 -5.72
CA LEU A 56 3.82 10.95 -6.55
C LEU A 56 3.83 12.47 -6.34
N GLN A 57 4.03 12.92 -5.11
CA GLN A 57 4.12 14.35 -4.79
C GLN A 57 5.34 15.05 -5.40
N LYS A 58 6.38 14.30 -5.81
CA LYS A 58 7.60 14.84 -6.42
C LYS A 58 7.46 14.99 -7.93
N ILE A 59 6.45 14.36 -8.55
CA ILE A 59 6.26 14.39 -10.00
C ILE A 59 5.67 15.73 -10.43
N GLN A 60 6.29 16.32 -11.46
CA GLN A 60 5.87 17.57 -12.09
C GLN A 60 5.38 17.37 -13.52
N ASP A 61 5.51 16.15 -14.06
CA ASP A 61 5.01 15.79 -15.38
C ASP A 61 3.57 15.25 -15.27
N GLU A 62 2.61 16.17 -15.39
CA GLU A 62 1.19 15.85 -15.39
C GLU A 62 0.78 14.95 -16.56
N GLY A 63 1.44 15.11 -17.71
CA GLY A 63 1.23 14.27 -18.89
C GLY A 63 1.54 12.82 -18.57
N MET A 64 2.67 12.54 -17.93
CA MET A 64 3.04 11.20 -17.50
C MET A 64 1.97 10.57 -16.59
N LEU A 65 1.46 11.31 -15.59
CA LEU A 65 0.45 10.82 -14.65
C LEU A 65 -0.93 10.58 -15.28
N ARG A 66 -1.30 11.37 -16.29
CA ARG A 66 -2.58 11.21 -17.01
C ARG A 66 -2.55 10.05 -18.00
N HIS A 67 -1.39 9.79 -18.62
CA HIS A 67 -1.26 8.77 -19.66
C HIS A 67 -0.82 7.41 -19.09
N ASN A 68 -0.07 7.38 -17.98
CA ASN A 68 0.22 6.14 -17.28
C ASN A 68 -0.96 5.74 -16.37
N GLN A 69 -1.08 4.45 -16.06
CA GLN A 69 -2.18 3.94 -15.24
C GLN A 69 -1.89 4.04 -13.73
N VAL A 70 -0.95 4.89 -13.29
CA VAL A 70 -0.45 4.83 -11.92
C VAL A 70 -1.49 5.22 -10.89
N LEU A 71 -2.22 6.33 -11.12
CA LEU A 71 -3.23 6.81 -10.16
C LEU A 71 -4.40 5.83 -10.02
N PRO A 72 -5.02 5.33 -11.10
CA PRO A 72 -6.05 4.28 -10.99
C PRO A 72 -5.55 3.02 -10.27
N LYS A 73 -4.36 2.52 -10.62
CA LYS A 73 -3.79 1.31 -10.01
C LYS A 73 -3.44 1.50 -8.54
N TYR A 74 -2.96 2.69 -8.18
CA TYR A 74 -2.66 3.02 -6.80
C TYR A 74 -3.94 3.13 -5.96
N GLY A 75 -4.98 3.77 -6.49
CA GLY A 75 -6.30 3.78 -5.87
C GLY A 75 -6.88 2.38 -5.67
N GLU A 76 -6.74 1.49 -6.66
CA GLU A 76 -7.14 0.09 -6.57
C GLU A 76 -6.40 -0.65 -5.44
N ALA A 77 -5.07 -0.52 -5.37
CA ALA A 77 -4.25 -1.13 -4.33
C ALA A 77 -4.65 -0.65 -2.92
N ILE A 78 -4.86 0.67 -2.73
CA ILE A 78 -5.34 1.24 -1.47
C ILE A 78 -6.71 0.66 -1.10
N SER A 79 -7.65 0.63 -2.04
CA SER A 79 -9.02 0.17 -1.80
C SER A 79 -9.04 -1.32 -1.42
N ASN A 80 -8.29 -2.14 -2.15
CA ASN A 80 -8.18 -3.57 -1.89
C ASN A 80 -7.54 -3.85 -0.53
N PHE A 81 -6.46 -3.13 -0.20
CA PHE A 81 -5.79 -3.31 1.08
C PHE A 81 -6.67 -2.84 2.26
N LEU A 82 -7.40 -1.74 2.10
CA LEU A 82 -8.33 -1.28 3.13
C LEU A 82 -9.46 -2.30 3.39
N ASN A 83 -10.00 -2.90 2.33
CA ASN A 83 -11.01 -3.94 2.44
C ASN A 83 -10.47 -5.19 3.12
N PHE A 84 -9.22 -5.57 2.80
CA PHE A 84 -8.50 -6.64 3.50
C PHE A 84 -8.37 -6.34 5.00
N LEU A 85 -7.87 -5.16 5.38
CA LEU A 85 -7.71 -4.79 6.80
C LEU A 85 -9.05 -4.76 7.54
N LYS A 86 -10.12 -4.19 6.95
CA LYS A 86 -11.47 -4.21 7.54
C LYS A 86 -11.98 -5.63 7.80
N LYS A 87 -11.69 -6.55 6.89
CA LYS A 87 -12.08 -7.97 6.98
C LYS A 87 -11.28 -8.74 8.05
N HIS A 88 -10.04 -8.35 8.34
CA HIS A 88 -9.12 -9.12 9.17
C HIS A 88 -8.82 -8.51 10.55
N SER A 89 -8.83 -7.18 10.70
CA SER A 89 -8.51 -6.46 11.96
C SER A 89 -9.35 -6.87 13.16
N ARG A 90 -10.62 -7.24 12.94
CA ARG A 90 -11.58 -7.54 14.02
C ARG A 90 -11.85 -9.03 14.24
N LYS A 91 -11.12 -9.91 13.54
CA LYS A 91 -11.32 -11.36 13.70
C LYS A 91 -10.69 -11.86 15.01
N LYS A 92 -11.40 -12.76 15.70
CA LYS A 92 -10.88 -13.46 16.88
C LYS A 92 -9.79 -14.44 16.44
N LEU A 93 -8.78 -14.65 17.31
CA LEU A 93 -7.57 -15.46 17.11
C LEU A 93 -7.79 -16.99 16.91
N LEU A 94 -8.97 -17.45 16.47
CA LEU A 94 -9.40 -18.84 16.64
C LEU A 94 -9.08 -19.78 15.46
N SER A 95 -8.28 -19.40 14.46
CA SER A 95 -7.90 -20.33 13.35
C SER A 95 -6.49 -20.09 12.78
N ARG A 96 -5.44 -20.23 13.60
CA ARG A 96 -4.17 -19.51 13.36
C ARG A 96 -3.20 -20.10 12.33
N LEU A 97 -3.20 -21.38 11.97
CA LEU A 97 -2.14 -21.89 11.07
C LEU A 97 -2.47 -21.77 9.57
N ALA A 98 -3.55 -22.39 9.10
CA ALA A 98 -3.91 -22.34 7.68
C ALA A 98 -4.39 -20.95 7.23
N SER A 99 -5.11 -20.22 8.10
CA SER A 99 -5.55 -18.86 7.80
C SER A 99 -4.40 -17.86 7.87
N SER A 100 -3.43 -18.02 8.77
CA SER A 100 -2.25 -17.13 8.80
C SER A 100 -1.43 -17.25 7.52
N ARG A 101 -1.20 -18.48 7.01
CA ARG A 101 -0.50 -18.67 5.74
C ARG A 101 -1.22 -17.99 4.56
N LYS A 102 -2.53 -18.19 4.44
CA LYS A 102 -3.31 -17.54 3.37
C LYS A 102 -3.31 -16.02 3.50
N VAL A 103 -3.42 -15.50 4.72
CA VAL A 103 -3.35 -14.06 5.00
C VAL A 103 -1.98 -13.51 4.64
N ALA A 104 -0.89 -14.23 4.95
CA ALA A 104 0.46 -13.86 4.56
C ALA A 104 0.63 -13.87 3.04
N GLU A 105 0.10 -14.87 2.33
CA GLU A 105 0.10 -14.89 0.85
C GLU A 105 -0.65 -13.68 0.27
N GLU A 106 -1.83 -13.32 0.82
CA GLU A 106 -2.55 -12.09 0.43
C GLU A 106 -1.73 -10.81 0.71
N ILE A 107 -1.02 -10.74 1.83
CA ILE A 107 -0.14 -9.60 2.15
C ILE A 107 1.04 -9.50 1.16
N GLN A 108 1.63 -10.63 0.80
CA GLN A 108 2.71 -10.67 -0.18
C GLN A 108 2.26 -10.18 -1.55
N GLU A 109 1.02 -10.47 -1.96
CA GLU A 109 0.50 -9.96 -3.24
C GLU A 109 0.37 -8.44 -3.25
N PHE A 110 -0.02 -7.80 -2.13
CA PHE A 110 0.00 -6.32 -2.07
C PHE A 110 1.41 -5.76 -2.28
N HIS A 111 2.44 -6.44 -1.77
CA HIS A 111 3.81 -6.03 -2.04
C HIS A 111 4.20 -6.14 -3.53
N ASN A 112 3.69 -7.15 -4.24
CA ASN A 112 3.90 -7.29 -5.68
C ASN A 112 3.12 -6.24 -6.49
N GLU A 113 1.90 -5.91 -6.07
CA GLU A 113 1.10 -4.82 -6.66
C GLU A 113 1.83 -3.47 -6.52
N ILE A 114 2.44 -3.20 -5.37
CA ILE A 114 3.23 -1.98 -5.15
C ILE A 114 4.52 -1.98 -5.99
N ASP A 115 5.20 -3.13 -6.17
CA ASP A 115 6.33 -3.25 -7.09
C ASP A 115 5.92 -2.87 -8.54
N PHE A 116 4.68 -3.16 -8.95
CA PHE A 116 4.16 -2.74 -10.23
C PHE A 116 3.94 -1.23 -10.31
N LEU A 117 3.49 -0.58 -9.24
CA LEU A 117 3.39 0.89 -9.17
C LEU A 117 4.75 1.56 -9.31
N PHE A 118 5.79 1.02 -8.65
CA PHE A 118 7.16 1.53 -8.81
C PHE A 118 7.65 1.44 -10.25
N LYS A 119 7.30 0.38 -10.98
CA LYS A 119 7.60 0.28 -12.42
C LYS A 119 6.90 1.36 -13.23
N LEU A 120 5.62 1.65 -12.96
CA LEU A 120 4.87 2.71 -13.65
C LEU A 120 5.46 4.11 -13.40
N LEU A 121 6.09 4.30 -12.23
CA LEU A 121 6.78 5.53 -11.84
C LEU A 121 8.25 5.58 -12.32
N ASN A 122 8.74 4.56 -13.03
CA ASN A 122 10.15 4.39 -13.40
C ASN A 122 11.12 4.36 -12.21
N LEU A 123 10.65 3.92 -11.04
CA LEU A 123 11.44 3.79 -9.80
C LEU A 123 12.08 2.40 -9.66
N VAL A 124 12.44 1.76 -10.77
CA VAL A 124 12.79 0.32 -10.80
C VAL A 124 14.09 -0.08 -10.08
N HIS A 125 14.84 0.90 -9.57
CA HIS A 125 16.13 0.70 -8.90
C HIS A 125 16.16 1.27 -7.47
N ILE A 126 15.01 1.62 -6.90
CA ILE A 126 14.97 2.09 -5.51
C ILE A 126 15.20 0.91 -4.55
N GLU A 127 15.89 1.20 -3.45
CA GLU A 127 16.17 0.21 -2.39
C GLU A 127 14.89 -0.46 -1.89
N GLU A 128 13.80 0.30 -1.80
CA GLU A 128 12.47 -0.13 -1.37
C GLU A 128 11.95 -1.38 -2.12
N MET A 129 12.28 -1.55 -3.41
CA MET A 129 11.87 -2.72 -4.20
C MET A 129 12.51 -4.04 -3.76
N SER A 130 13.65 -3.95 -3.07
CA SER A 130 14.44 -5.11 -2.64
C SER A 130 14.42 -5.31 -1.13
N ALA A 131 14.34 -4.22 -0.35
CA ALA A 131 14.35 -4.24 1.11
C ALA A 131 13.15 -5.02 1.69
N TRP A 132 11.96 -4.85 1.11
CA TRP A 132 10.74 -5.48 1.62
C TRP A 132 10.82 -7.01 1.61
N ARG A 133 11.54 -7.61 0.65
CA ARG A 133 11.67 -9.08 0.54
C ARG A 133 12.50 -9.65 1.69
N GLN A 134 13.55 -8.95 2.09
CA GLN A 134 14.36 -9.33 3.26
C GLN A 134 13.56 -9.18 4.56
N GLN A 135 12.81 -8.09 4.68
CA GLN A 135 11.91 -7.85 5.83
C GLN A 135 10.83 -8.94 5.89
N TRP A 136 10.26 -9.31 4.75
CA TRP A 136 9.26 -10.37 4.64
C TRP A 136 9.77 -11.72 5.14
N GLU A 137 10.97 -12.14 4.71
CA GLU A 137 11.58 -13.40 5.16
C GLU A 137 11.86 -13.41 6.67
N HIS A 138 12.16 -12.26 7.25
CA HIS A 138 12.34 -12.12 8.70
C HIS A 138 10.99 -12.18 9.42
N ASP A 139 10.01 -11.39 8.98
CA ASP A 139 8.70 -11.28 9.61
C ASP A 139 7.96 -12.63 9.58
N GLN A 140 8.08 -13.41 8.50
CA GLN A 140 7.50 -14.76 8.40
C GLN A 140 8.06 -15.74 9.43
N LYS A 141 9.30 -15.57 9.87
CA LYS A 141 9.92 -16.44 10.89
C LYS A 141 9.51 -16.07 12.32
N MET A 142 9.00 -14.86 12.53
CA MET A 142 8.72 -14.27 13.84
C MET A 142 7.23 -14.29 14.23
N GLN A 143 6.34 -14.72 13.32
CA GLN A 143 4.90 -14.88 13.56
C GLN A 143 4.51 -16.26 14.09
#